data_AF-A0A4R8PTG6-F1
#
_entry.id   AF-A0A4R8PTG6-F1
#
_cell.length_a   1.000
_cell.length_b   1.000
_cell.length_c   1.000
_cell.angle_alpha   90.00
_cell.angle_beta   90.00
_cell.angle_gamma   90.00
#
_symmetry.space_group_name_H-M   'P 1'
#
loop_
_entity.id
_entity.type
_entity.pdbx_description
1 polymer ?
#
loop_
_entity_poly.entity_id
_entity_poly.type
_entity_poly.pdbx_seq_one_letter_code
_entity_poly.pdbx_strand_id
1 'polypeptide(L)'
;MLLGYISRLSFFLALGEAQKINDKNTPFRDPAYDSQYGSQIGNGVYLVAKPGGWRETRGRTNYHCVFKADEDKFDDAAKAWVPSPYWDQGEASIAQYIRNFDEEPDETVRISYIDGYGAVLQMLIPTKMVNDDTLDIFAKCFPSKAELIAYEAATVDWTDWNLYGEPGEPTW
;
A
#
# COMPACT_ATOMS: atom_id res chain seq x y z
N MET A 1 3.36 -12.05 8.69
CA MET A 1 2.13 -12.03 7.86
C MET A 1 2.37 -11.47 6.45
N LEU A 2 1.60 -11.91 5.44
CA LEU A 2 1.60 -11.36 4.08
C LEU A 2 0.70 -10.11 4.02
N LEU A 3 1.22 -8.98 3.53
CA LEU A 3 0.46 -7.73 3.43
C LEU A 3 -0.20 -7.54 2.08
N GLY A 4 0.55 -7.81 1.00
CA GLY A 4 0.08 -7.63 -0.35
C GLY A 4 1.21 -7.46 -1.35
N TYR A 5 0.89 -6.81 -2.47
CA TYR A 5 1.77 -6.78 -3.63
C TYR A 5 1.84 -5.40 -4.28
N ILE A 6 2.97 -5.12 -4.91
CA ILE A 6 3.16 -3.98 -5.80
C ILE A 6 3.50 -4.50 -7.18
N SER A 7 2.94 -3.90 -8.23
CA SER A 7 3.44 -4.09 -9.60
C SER A 7 3.81 -2.76 -10.26
N ARG A 8 3.85 -1.68 -9.46
CA ARG A 8 4.30 -0.35 -9.85
C ARG A 8 5.05 0.29 -8.68
N LEU A 9 6.37 0.18 -8.68
CA LEU A 9 7.21 1.11 -7.91
C LEU A 9 7.07 2.48 -8.58
N SER A 10 6.78 3.50 -7.79
CA SER A 10 6.29 4.80 -8.25
C SER A 10 7.19 5.47 -9.29
N PHE A 11 6.58 6.41 -10.03
CA PHE A 11 7.16 7.20 -11.10
C PHE A 11 8.67 7.48 -10.97
N PHE A 12 9.46 6.85 -11.84
CA PHE A 12 10.92 6.98 -11.99
C PHE A 12 11.78 6.36 -10.88
N LEU A 13 11.92 5.02 -10.87
CA LEU A 13 13.20 4.31 -10.63
C LEU A 13 13.06 2.78 -10.80
N ALA A 14 12.57 2.33 -11.98
CA ALA A 14 12.17 0.94 -12.19
C ALA A 14 13.25 -0.14 -11.99
N LEU A 15 14.56 0.15 -12.09
CA LEU A 15 15.62 -0.85 -11.79
C LEU A 15 16.29 -0.59 -10.43
N GLY A 16 16.65 0.66 -10.16
CA GLY A 16 17.42 1.02 -8.96
C GLY A 16 16.62 0.85 -7.66
N GLU A 17 15.31 1.07 -7.67
CA GLU A 17 14.47 0.91 -6.48
C GLU A 17 14.26 -0.57 -6.14
N ALA A 18 13.85 -1.38 -7.13
CA ALA A 18 13.68 -2.82 -6.94
C ALA A 18 14.97 -3.51 -6.49
N GLN A 19 16.12 -3.08 -7.02
CA GLN A 19 17.41 -3.60 -6.60
C GLN A 19 17.75 -3.19 -5.16
N LYS A 20 17.57 -1.91 -4.79
CA LYS A 20 17.76 -1.46 -3.41
C LYS A 20 16.87 -2.22 -2.41
N ILE A 21 15.61 -2.48 -2.78
CA ILE A 21 14.69 -3.30 -1.99
C ILE A 21 15.26 -4.70 -1.84
N ASN A 22 15.67 -5.36 -2.92
CA ASN A 22 16.21 -6.72 -2.86
C ASN A 22 17.53 -6.83 -2.09
N ASP A 23 18.40 -5.82 -2.17
CA ASP A 23 19.69 -5.81 -1.48
C ASP A 23 19.53 -5.78 0.05
N LYS A 24 18.47 -5.13 0.53
CA LYS A 24 18.18 -4.99 1.97
C LYS A 24 17.03 -5.87 2.46
N ASN A 25 16.20 -6.36 1.55
CA ASN A 25 14.89 -6.96 1.78
C ASN A 25 13.91 -6.08 2.57
N THR A 26 14.03 -4.75 2.46
CA THR A 26 13.15 -3.78 3.11
C THR A 26 12.71 -2.73 2.08
N PRO A 27 11.43 -2.31 2.10
CA PRO A 27 10.97 -1.21 1.27
C PRO A 27 11.48 0.13 1.79
N PHE A 28 11.48 1.13 0.93
CA PHE A 28 11.72 2.51 1.32
C PHE A 28 10.81 3.42 0.51
N ARG A 29 10.53 4.62 1.04
CA ARG A 29 9.71 5.61 0.36
C ARG A 29 10.38 6.97 0.44
N ASP A 30 10.78 7.53 -0.69
CA ASP A 30 11.33 8.89 -0.74
C ASP A 30 10.20 9.93 -0.55
N PRO A 31 10.18 10.70 0.56
CA PRO A 31 9.14 11.69 0.82
C PRO A 31 9.07 12.79 -0.24
N ALA A 32 10.10 12.98 -1.07
CA ALA A 32 10.09 13.97 -2.15
C ALA A 32 9.01 13.70 -3.22
N TYR A 33 8.48 12.47 -3.30
CA TYR A 33 7.35 12.17 -4.16
C TYR A 33 6.01 12.14 -3.43
N ASP A 34 5.97 12.45 -2.13
CA ASP A 34 4.71 12.63 -1.42
C ASP A 34 4.07 13.92 -1.91
N SER A 35 2.75 13.91 -2.05
CA SER A 35 1.99 15.02 -2.62
C SER A 35 0.96 15.54 -1.63
N GLN A 36 0.81 16.86 -1.57
CA GLN A 36 -0.26 17.47 -0.81
C GLN A 36 -1.66 17.12 -1.38
N TYR A 37 -1.75 16.83 -2.69
CA TYR A 37 -3.01 16.67 -3.44
C TYR A 37 -3.09 15.37 -4.27
N GLY A 38 -2.05 14.54 -4.28
CA GLY A 38 -1.77 13.67 -5.43
C GLY A 38 -1.95 12.17 -5.24
N SER A 39 -2.81 11.70 -4.32
CA SER A 39 -3.03 10.27 -4.11
C SER A 39 -4.37 10.02 -3.41
N GLN A 40 -5.11 8.99 -3.87
CA GLN A 40 -6.50 8.75 -3.47
C GLN A 40 -6.68 8.66 -1.96
N ILE A 41 -5.76 7.99 -1.26
CA ILE A 41 -5.82 7.76 0.20
C ILE A 41 -4.56 8.27 0.93
N GLY A 42 -3.86 9.21 0.30
CA GLY A 42 -2.73 9.93 0.89
C GLY A 42 -1.35 9.39 0.53
N ASN A 43 -0.37 9.72 1.36
CA ASN A 43 1.05 9.54 1.06
C ASN A 43 1.64 8.26 1.66
N GLY A 44 2.23 7.41 0.82
CA GLY A 44 2.83 6.16 1.27
C GLY A 44 3.09 5.17 0.16
N VAL A 45 3.16 3.90 0.55
CA VAL A 45 3.37 2.76 -0.34
C VAL A 45 2.03 2.05 -0.56
N TYR A 46 1.62 1.96 -1.82
CA TYR A 46 0.36 1.36 -2.25
C TYR A 46 0.50 -0.12 -2.57
N LEU A 47 -0.28 -0.98 -1.92
CA LEU A 47 -0.36 -2.41 -2.17
C LEU A 47 -1.72 -2.80 -2.80
N VAL A 48 -1.74 -3.95 -3.46
CA VAL A 48 -2.95 -4.69 -3.86
C VAL A 48 -2.97 -6.07 -3.22
N ALA A 49 -4.17 -6.58 -2.96
CA ALA A 49 -4.40 -7.88 -2.33
C ALA A 49 -3.95 -9.08 -3.19
N LYS A 50 -3.99 -8.94 -4.52
CA LYS A 50 -3.72 -10.03 -5.46
C LYS A 50 -2.33 -9.91 -6.11
N PRO A 51 -1.56 -11.01 -6.25
CA PRO A 51 -0.26 -10.96 -6.91
C PRO A 51 -0.40 -10.55 -8.37
N GLY A 52 0.31 -9.48 -8.74
CA GLY A 52 0.20 -8.84 -10.05
C GLY A 52 -1.20 -8.27 -10.32
N GLY A 53 -1.87 -7.77 -9.28
CA GLY A 53 -3.18 -7.11 -9.35
C GLY A 53 -3.15 -5.77 -10.08
N TRP A 54 -2.04 -5.02 -10.05
CA TRP A 54 -1.94 -3.80 -10.86
C TRP A 54 -1.64 -4.09 -12.32
N ARG A 55 -2.19 -3.23 -13.18
CA ARG A 55 -1.91 -3.18 -14.61
C ARG A 55 -0.46 -2.76 -14.85
N GLU A 56 0.27 -3.58 -15.59
CA GLU A 56 1.62 -3.26 -16.06
C GLU A 56 1.62 -2.04 -16.98
N THR A 57 2.65 -1.20 -16.85
CA THR A 57 2.85 -0.10 -17.78
C THR A 57 3.53 -0.61 -19.05
N ARG A 58 2.84 -0.49 -20.19
CA ARG A 58 3.40 -0.87 -21.49
C ARG A 58 4.64 -0.04 -21.80
N GLY A 59 5.67 -0.70 -22.35
CA GLY A 59 6.93 -0.05 -22.74
C GLY A 59 7.87 0.32 -21.59
N ARG A 60 7.60 -0.18 -20.37
CA ARG A 60 8.50 -0.04 -19.22
C ARG A 60 8.79 -1.40 -18.61
N THR A 61 9.97 -1.54 -18.00
CA THR A 61 10.24 -2.68 -17.12
C THR A 61 9.36 -2.55 -15.89
N ASN A 62 8.52 -3.55 -15.62
CA ASN A 62 7.68 -3.60 -14.44
C ASN A 62 8.29 -4.61 -13.47
N TYR A 63 8.61 -4.18 -12.27
CA TYR A 63 8.96 -5.09 -11.18
C TYR A 63 7.73 -5.36 -10.33
N HIS A 64 7.68 -6.57 -9.81
CA HIS A 64 6.56 -7.11 -9.05
C HIS A 64 7.07 -7.48 -7.67
N CYS A 65 6.60 -6.81 -6.63
CA CYS A 65 7.12 -6.98 -5.29
C CYS A 65 6.08 -7.59 -4.37
N VAL A 66 6.52 -8.50 -3.50
CA VAL A 66 5.74 -9.02 -2.37
C VAL A 66 6.15 -8.26 -1.13
N PHE A 67 5.17 -7.92 -0.29
CA PHE A 67 5.35 -7.25 0.99
C PHE A 67 4.82 -8.15 2.11
N LYS A 68 5.65 -8.35 3.13
CA LYS A 68 5.32 -9.08 4.36
C LYS A 68 5.70 -8.20 5.54
N ALA A 69 5.08 -8.40 6.68
CA ALA A 69 5.44 -7.74 7.93
C ALA A 69 5.46 -8.76 9.07
N ASP A 70 5.98 -8.35 10.21
CA ASP A 70 5.74 -9.05 11.46
C ASP A 70 4.23 -9.08 11.75
N GLU A 71 3.73 -10.24 12.16
CA GLU A 71 2.29 -10.46 12.33
C GLU A 71 1.75 -9.72 13.54
N ASP A 72 2.40 -9.84 14.68
CA ASP A 72 1.98 -9.19 15.93
C ASP A 72 2.02 -7.66 15.77
N LYS A 73 3.11 -7.12 15.20
CA LYS A 73 3.21 -5.67 14.93
C LYS A 73 2.15 -5.19 13.95
N PHE A 74 1.87 -5.97 12.91
CA PHE A 74 0.83 -5.60 11.95
C PHE A 74 -0.54 -5.64 12.58
N ASP A 75 -0.87 -6.67 13.35
CA ASP A 75 -2.16 -6.83 14.03
C ASP A 75 -2.39 -5.71 15.05
N ASP A 76 -1.37 -5.32 15.80
CA ASP A 76 -1.41 -4.22 16.78
C ASP A 76 -1.51 -2.82 16.13
N ALA A 77 -1.01 -2.65 14.90
CA ALA A 77 -1.03 -1.35 14.23
C ALA A 77 -2.46 -0.89 13.93
N ALA A 78 -2.71 0.43 14.03
CA ALA A 78 -3.98 1.02 13.64
C ALA A 78 -4.24 0.83 12.14
N LYS A 79 -5.48 0.50 11.79
CA LYS A 79 -5.92 0.31 10.41
C LYS A 79 -7.26 1.01 10.23
N ALA A 80 -7.44 1.78 9.16
CA ALA A 80 -8.68 2.52 8.92
C ALA A 80 -9.15 2.39 7.47
N TRP A 81 -10.47 2.28 7.30
CA TRP A 81 -11.12 2.50 6.03
C TRP A 81 -11.08 3.97 5.66
N VAL A 82 -10.71 4.32 4.43
CA VAL A 82 -10.87 5.68 3.89
C VAL A 82 -11.98 5.61 2.83
N PRO A 83 -13.20 6.08 3.12
CA PRO A 83 -14.32 6.00 2.18
C PRO A 83 -14.28 7.12 1.13
N SER A 84 -15.08 6.96 0.07
CA SER A 84 -15.08 7.84 -1.12
C SER A 84 -15.21 9.34 -0.87
N PRO A 85 -15.92 9.85 0.15
CA PRO A 85 -15.94 11.29 0.43
C PRO A 85 -14.57 11.89 0.78
N TYR A 86 -13.60 11.06 1.20
CA TYR A 86 -12.24 11.49 1.54
C TYR A 86 -11.22 11.21 0.45
N TRP A 87 -11.61 10.52 -0.63
CA TRP A 87 -10.71 10.24 -1.73
C TRP A 87 -10.29 11.52 -2.44
N ASP A 88 -9.00 11.62 -2.72
CA ASP A 88 -8.37 12.74 -3.43
C ASP A 88 -8.58 14.12 -2.77
N GLN A 89 -9.03 14.15 -1.50
CA GLN A 89 -9.19 15.38 -0.72
C GLN A 89 -7.86 15.92 -0.16
N GLY A 90 -6.76 15.20 -0.41
CA GLY A 90 -5.42 15.52 0.07
C GLY A 90 -5.13 15.01 1.48
N GLU A 91 -3.84 14.94 1.80
CA GLU A 91 -3.34 14.32 3.04
C GLU A 91 -3.93 14.93 4.31
N ALA A 92 -4.12 16.25 4.35
CA ALA A 92 -4.66 16.94 5.52
C ALA A 92 -6.11 16.53 5.85
N SER A 93 -6.95 16.32 4.82
CA SER A 93 -8.34 15.92 4.98
C SER A 93 -8.44 14.47 5.49
N ILE A 94 -7.66 13.57 4.89
CA ILE A 94 -7.60 12.16 5.29
C ILE A 94 -7.02 12.03 6.71
N ALA A 95 -5.98 12.80 7.03
CA ALA A 95 -5.40 12.84 8.37
C ALA A 95 -6.39 13.34 9.42
N GLN A 96 -7.21 14.34 9.10
CA GLN A 96 -8.28 14.79 10.00
C GLN A 96 -9.34 13.71 10.22
N TYR A 97 -9.70 12.97 9.17
CA TYR A 97 -10.63 11.86 9.28
C TYR A 97 -10.12 10.75 10.21
N ILE A 98 -8.86 10.31 10.04
CA ILE A 98 -8.25 9.27 10.88
C ILE A 98 -8.19 9.69 12.35
N ARG A 99 -7.85 10.96 12.62
CA ARG A 99 -7.81 11.49 14.00
C ARG A 99 -9.15 11.46 14.72
N ASN A 100 -10.28 11.35 14.02
CA ASN A 100 -11.59 11.21 14.66
C ASN A 100 -11.78 9.83 15.34
N PHE A 101 -10.88 8.88 15.09
CA PHE A 101 -10.82 7.59 15.79
C PHE A 101 -9.78 7.58 16.93
N ASP A 102 -9.24 8.75 17.31
CA ASP A 102 -8.14 8.90 18.26
C ASP A 102 -6.83 8.21 17.81
N GLU A 103 -6.64 8.06 16.49
CA GLU A 103 -5.46 7.42 15.88
C GLU A 103 -4.53 8.41 15.18
N GLU A 104 -3.24 8.04 15.07
CA GLU A 104 -2.22 8.84 14.40
C GLU A 104 -2.14 8.54 12.89
N PRO A 105 -2.40 9.53 12.00
CA PRO A 105 -2.48 9.29 10.55
C PRO A 105 -1.23 8.75 9.89
N ASP A 106 -0.05 9.15 10.40
CA ASP A 106 1.25 8.71 9.88
C ASP A 106 1.65 7.32 10.43
N GLU A 107 0.86 6.76 11.35
CA GLU A 107 1.05 5.45 11.99
C GLU A 107 -0.15 4.51 11.76
N THR A 108 -1.07 4.90 10.87
CA THR A 108 -2.29 4.16 10.55
C THR A 108 -2.25 3.63 9.12
N VAL A 109 -2.38 2.31 8.94
CA VAL A 109 -2.56 1.67 7.63
C VAL A 109 -3.93 2.06 7.07
N ARG A 110 -3.99 2.44 5.80
CA ARG A 110 -5.23 2.93 5.17
C ARG A 110 -5.71 1.96 4.11
N ILE A 111 -7.00 1.64 4.11
CA ILE A 111 -7.60 0.73 3.14
C ILE A 111 -8.75 1.45 2.44
N SER A 112 -8.89 1.26 1.13
CA SER A 112 -10.06 1.74 0.40
C SER A 112 -10.35 0.89 -0.83
N TYR A 113 -11.55 1.07 -1.39
CA TYR A 113 -11.76 0.73 -2.79
C TYR A 113 -10.93 1.63 -3.71
N ILE A 114 -10.58 1.14 -4.90
CA ILE A 114 -9.89 1.93 -5.92
C ILE A 114 -10.94 2.65 -6.77
N ASP A 115 -10.79 3.98 -6.89
CA ASP A 115 -11.73 4.81 -7.64
C ASP A 115 -11.86 4.34 -9.10
N GLY A 116 -13.11 4.12 -9.54
CA GLY A 116 -13.45 3.59 -10.87
C GLY A 116 -13.14 2.10 -11.10
N TYR A 117 -12.86 1.29 -10.08
CA TYR A 117 -12.60 -0.15 -10.21
C TYR A 117 -13.57 -1.03 -9.39
N GLY A 118 -14.72 -0.51 -8.98
CA GLY A 118 -15.71 -1.25 -8.21
C GLY A 118 -15.16 -1.69 -6.85
N ALA A 119 -15.38 -2.96 -6.50
CA ALA A 119 -14.98 -3.53 -5.20
C ALA A 119 -13.49 -3.91 -5.10
N VAL A 120 -12.63 -3.44 -6.01
CA VAL A 120 -11.18 -3.72 -5.93
C VAL A 120 -10.57 -2.89 -4.81
N LEU A 121 -9.83 -3.53 -3.91
CA LEU A 121 -9.20 -2.88 -2.77
C LEU A 121 -7.74 -2.47 -3.04
N GLN A 122 -7.34 -1.38 -2.40
CA GLN A 122 -5.95 -0.98 -2.20
C GLN A 122 -5.66 -0.73 -0.73
N MET A 123 -4.41 -0.94 -0.35
CA MET A 123 -3.87 -0.59 0.95
C MET A 123 -2.79 0.46 0.75
N LEU A 124 -2.70 1.42 1.66
CA LEU A 124 -1.58 2.32 1.81
C LEU A 124 -0.92 2.12 3.17
N ILE A 125 0.39 1.89 3.14
CA ILE A 125 1.26 1.99 4.33
C ILE A 125 1.88 3.39 4.31
N PRO A 126 1.61 4.25 5.30
CA PRO A 126 2.15 5.61 5.37
C PRO A 126 3.67 5.67 5.19
N THR A 127 4.17 6.74 4.55
CA THR A 127 5.61 6.96 4.32
C THR A 127 6.43 6.82 5.61
N LYS A 128 5.93 7.39 6.72
CA LYS A 128 6.60 7.30 8.03
C LYS A 128 6.72 5.86 8.50
N MET A 129 5.65 5.07 8.50
CA MET A 129 5.68 3.64 8.89
C MET A 129 6.67 2.83 8.06
N VAL A 130 6.71 3.08 6.74
CA VAL A 130 7.64 2.38 5.84
C VAL A 130 9.10 2.70 6.18
N ASN A 131 9.41 3.98 6.40
CA ASN A 131 10.79 4.43 6.60
C ASN A 131 11.30 4.21 8.02
N ASP A 132 10.42 4.26 9.02
CA ASP A 132 10.73 3.96 10.42
C ASP A 132 10.69 2.45 10.71
N ASP A 133 10.29 1.64 9.73
CA ASP A 133 10.17 0.18 9.79
C ASP A 133 9.35 -0.32 10.98
N THR A 134 8.24 0.37 11.27
CA THR A 134 7.41 0.11 12.46
C THR A 134 6.76 -1.27 12.44
N LEU A 135 6.64 -1.88 11.27
CA LEU A 135 6.00 -3.17 11.05
C LEU A 135 7.00 -4.33 10.78
N ASP A 136 8.32 -4.09 10.83
CA ASP A 136 9.34 -5.05 10.36
C ASP A 136 9.04 -5.54 8.93
N ILE A 137 8.95 -4.59 7.98
CA ILE A 137 8.48 -4.86 6.64
C ILE A 137 9.57 -5.54 5.82
N PHE A 138 9.30 -6.78 5.44
CA PHE A 138 10.04 -7.48 4.41
C PHE A 138 9.46 -7.19 3.03
N ALA A 139 10.33 -6.85 2.07
CA ALA A 139 9.95 -6.72 0.67
C ALA A 139 10.92 -7.43 -0.26
N LYS A 140 10.37 -8.06 -1.31
CA LYS A 140 11.15 -8.71 -2.36
C LYS A 140 10.52 -8.50 -3.73
N CYS A 141 11.32 -8.07 -4.69
CA CYS A 141 10.91 -7.70 -6.04
C CYS A 141 11.41 -8.68 -7.09
N PHE A 142 10.55 -8.97 -8.05
CA PHE A 142 10.75 -9.90 -9.16
C PHE A 142 10.63 -9.15 -10.50
N PRO A 143 11.44 -9.49 -11.52
CA PRO A 143 11.38 -8.87 -12.84
C PRO A 143 10.14 -9.27 -13.65
N SER A 144 9.37 -10.28 -13.21
CA SER A 144 8.16 -10.73 -13.90
C SER A 144 7.05 -11.11 -12.93
N LYS A 145 5.79 -10.93 -13.37
CA LYS A 145 4.61 -11.39 -12.66
C LYS A 145 4.62 -12.90 -12.42
N ALA A 146 5.13 -13.67 -13.38
CA ALA A 146 5.21 -15.12 -13.28
C ALA A 146 6.15 -15.55 -12.15
N GLU A 147 7.29 -14.89 -11.98
CA GLU A 147 8.22 -15.16 -10.89
C GLU A 147 7.64 -14.77 -9.53
N LEU A 148 6.94 -13.62 -9.44
CA LEU A 148 6.22 -13.26 -8.22
C LEU A 148 5.21 -14.35 -7.84
N ILE A 149 4.36 -14.77 -8.78
CA ILE A 149 3.31 -15.78 -8.52
C ILE A 149 3.94 -17.14 -8.16
N ALA A 150 5.06 -17.51 -8.80
CA ALA A 150 5.77 -18.74 -8.46
C ALA A 150 6.36 -18.70 -7.04
N TYR A 151 6.72 -17.52 -6.55
CA TYR A 151 7.23 -17.32 -5.19
C TYR A 151 6.10 -17.22 -4.15
N GLU A 152 5.05 -16.46 -4.46
CA GLU A 152 3.93 -16.17 -3.58
C GLU A 152 2.65 -15.94 -4.40
N ALA A 153 1.71 -16.88 -4.30
CA ALA A 153 0.46 -16.87 -5.05
C ALA A 153 -0.78 -16.50 -4.21
N ALA A 154 -0.63 -16.37 -2.89
CA ALA A 154 -1.74 -16.15 -1.97
C ALA A 154 -2.43 -14.80 -2.26
N THR A 155 -3.75 -14.74 -2.10
CA THR A 155 -4.47 -13.45 -2.07
C THR A 155 -4.78 -13.14 -0.63
N VAL A 156 -4.59 -11.89 -0.22
CA VAL A 156 -4.90 -11.45 1.14
C VAL A 156 -6.32 -10.89 1.16
N ASP A 157 -7.14 -11.35 2.10
CA ASP A 157 -8.42 -10.71 2.38
C ASP A 157 -8.22 -9.67 3.49
N TRP A 158 -8.35 -8.41 3.13
CA TRP A 158 -8.20 -7.31 4.08
C TRP A 158 -9.50 -6.98 4.81
N THR A 159 -10.64 -7.52 4.35
CA THR A 159 -11.95 -7.18 4.93
C THR A 159 -12.21 -7.88 6.27
N ASP A 160 -11.44 -8.92 6.58
CA ASP A 160 -11.53 -9.68 7.83
C ASP A 160 -10.74 -9.03 8.99
N TRP A 161 -10.06 -7.91 8.76
CA TRP A 161 -9.25 -7.25 9.78
C TRP A 161 -10.04 -6.24 10.61
N ASN A 162 -9.52 -5.94 11.81
CA ASN A 162 -10.06 -4.89 12.66
C ASN A 162 -9.70 -3.51 12.09
N LEU A 163 -10.67 -2.88 11.43
CA LEU A 163 -10.52 -1.62 10.72
C LEU A 163 -11.43 -0.56 11.34
N TYR A 164 -10.89 0.62 11.62
CA TYR A 164 -11.68 1.79 12.00
C TYR A 164 -12.51 2.32 10.83
N GLY A 165 -13.71 2.77 11.14
CA GLY A 165 -14.65 3.31 10.16
C GLY A 165 -15.31 2.23 9.30
N GLU A 166 -16.05 2.69 8.31
CA GLU A 166 -16.81 1.85 7.38
C GLU A 166 -16.24 2.03 5.95
N PRO A 167 -16.24 0.98 5.12
CA PRO A 167 -15.67 1.02 3.77
C PRO A 167 -16.35 2.04 2.84
N GLY A 168 -17.59 2.43 3.14
CA GLY A 168 -18.43 3.19 2.24
C GLY A 168 -18.82 2.37 1.00
N GLU A 169 -19.20 3.07 -0.08
CA GLU A 169 -19.63 2.44 -1.33
C GLU A 169 -18.52 2.46 -2.38
N PRO A 170 -18.31 1.36 -3.13
CA PRO A 170 -17.40 1.34 -4.26
C PRO A 170 -17.92 2.18 -5.44
N THR A 171 -16.99 2.70 -6.23
CA THR A 171 -17.26 3.50 -7.44
C THR A 171 -16.91 2.72 -8.70
N TRP A 172 -17.68 2.90 -9.77
CA TRP A 172 -17.56 2.16 -11.04
C TRP A 172 -17.18 3.05 -12.22
#